data_AF-A0A6P8ZTM1-F1
#
_entry.id   AF-A0A6P8ZTM1-F1
#
_cell.length_a   1.000
_cell.length_b   1.000
_cell.length_c   1.000
_cell.angle_alpha   90.00
_cell.angle_beta   90.00
_cell.angle_gamma   90.00
#
_symmetry.space_group_name_H-M   'P 1'
#
loop_
_entity.id
_entity.type
_entity.pdbx_description
1 polymer ?
#
loop_
_entity_poly.entity_id
_entity_poly.type
_entity_poly.pdbx_seq_one_letter_code
_entity_poly.pdbx_strand_id
1 'polypeptide(L)' 'MATSSNTESMPDLFEEMQTLAQLTGIKCPGKVMKIILQLNIMGVPPEKIRTLLRDILKAKHRSKNSSRSSNSSSDREN' A
#
# COMPACT_ATOMS: atom_id res chain seq x y z
N MET A 1 -20.06 27.02 25.94
CA MET A 1 -20.98 26.80 24.81
C MET A 1 -20.14 26.62 23.54
N ALA A 2 -20.49 25.61 22.72
CA ALA A 2 -19.90 25.20 21.44
C ALA A 2 -18.41 24.76 21.45
N THR A 3 -18.18 23.47 21.69
CA THR A 3 -17.00 22.76 21.16
C THR A 3 -17.24 22.51 19.68
N SER A 4 -16.53 23.22 18.79
CA SER A 4 -16.62 23.03 17.35
C SER A 4 -16.08 21.65 16.96
N SER A 5 -16.97 20.69 16.73
CA SER A 5 -16.65 19.41 16.12
C SER A 5 -16.41 19.63 14.63
N ASN A 6 -15.17 19.95 14.26
CA ASN A 6 -14.75 19.99 12.86
C ASN A 6 -14.68 18.55 12.36
N THR A 7 -15.79 18.03 11.85
CA THR A 7 -15.78 16.82 11.03
C THR A 7 -15.15 17.20 9.70
N GLU A 8 -13.81 17.24 9.65
CA GLU A 8 -13.09 17.33 8.38
C GLU A 8 -13.60 16.23 7.46
N SER A 9 -14.04 16.64 6.27
CA SER A 9 -14.62 15.69 5.35
C SER A 9 -13.48 14.80 4.84
N MET A 10 -13.70 13.48 4.82
CA MET A 10 -12.73 12.49 4.33
C MET A 10 -12.12 12.82 2.95
N PRO A 11 -12.86 13.48 2.02
CA PRO A 11 -12.28 14.04 0.79
C PRO A 11 -11.15 15.04 1.02
N ASP A 12 -11.29 15.96 1.96
CA ASP A 12 -10.32 17.03 2.24
C ASP A 12 -9.03 16.44 2.82
N LEU A 13 -9.14 15.53 3.79
CA LEU A 13 -8.00 14.83 4.39
C LEU A 13 -7.20 14.03 3.35
N PHE A 14 -7.87 13.46 2.34
CA PHE A 14 -7.19 12.74 1.27
C PHE A 14 -6.35 13.66 0.38
N GLU A 15 -6.86 14.84 0.03
CA GLU A 15 -6.16 15.82 -0.80
C GLU A 15 -4.95 16.41 -0.08
N GLU A 16 -5.09 16.70 1.21
CA GLU A 16 -3.98 17.15 2.06
C GLU A 16 -2.88 16.10 2.16
N MET A 17 -3.24 14.84 2.42
CA MET A 17 -2.29 13.73 2.49
C MET A 17 -1.62 13.46 1.15
N GLN A 18 -2.33 13.63 0.04
CA GLN A 18 -1.76 13.52 -1.29
C GLN A 18 -0.74 14.62 -1.56
N THR A 19 -1.04 15.86 -1.14
CA THR A 19 -0.14 17.01 -1.25
C THR A 19 1.14 16.80 -0.43
N LEU A 20 1.01 16.34 0.83
CA LEU A 20 2.17 16.01 1.67
C LEU A 20 3.00 14.87 1.08
N ALA A 21 2.37 13.84 0.53
CA ALA A 21 3.08 12.74 -0.12
C ALA A 21 3.87 13.21 -1.34
N GLN A 22 3.33 14.14 -2.13
CA GLN A 22 4.02 14.74 -3.26
C GLN A 22 5.22 15.59 -2.82
N LEU A 23 5.05 16.44 -1.80
CA LEU A 23 6.11 17.29 -1.24
C LEU A 23 7.28 16.46 -0.69
N THR A 24 6.98 15.34 -0.05
CA THR A 24 7.98 14.43 0.53
C THR A 24 8.58 13.45 -0.49
N GLY A 25 8.11 13.47 -1.74
CA GLY A 25 8.56 12.55 -2.78
C GLY A 25 8.10 11.11 -2.58
N ILE A 26 7.11 10.86 -1.72
CA ILE A 26 6.55 9.54 -1.46
C ILE A 26 5.65 9.13 -2.62
N LYS A 27 6.07 8.10 -3.35
CA LYS A 27 5.27 7.48 -4.42
C LYS A 27 4.24 6.52 -3.82
N CYS A 28 3.08 7.04 -3.45
CA CYS A 28 1.93 6.25 -3.00
C CYS A 28 0.77 6.39 -3.99
N PRO A 29 0.29 5.32 -4.64
CA PRO A 29 -0.90 5.39 -5.48
C PRO A 29 -2.12 5.86 -4.68
N GLY A 30 -2.95 6.75 -5.24
CA GLY A 30 -4.10 7.33 -4.52
C GLY A 30 -5.06 6.28 -3.94
N LYS A 31 -5.27 5.15 -4.63
CA LYS A 31 -6.08 4.03 -4.10
C LYS A 31 -5.47 3.41 -2.83
N VAL A 32 -4.15 3.31 -2.77
CA VAL A 32 -3.43 2.76 -1.60
C VAL A 32 -3.51 3.75 -0.44
N MET A 33 -3.34 5.05 -0.71
CA MET A 33 -3.48 6.10 0.30
C MET A 33 -4.89 6.10 0.93
N LYS A 34 -5.96 5.98 0.13
CA LYS A 34 -7.34 5.89 0.65
C LYS A 34 -7.53 4.70 1.60
N ILE A 35 -6.99 3.54 1.25
CA ILE A 35 -7.07 2.33 2.09
C ILE A 35 -6.31 2.54 3.40
N ILE A 36 -5.09 3.11 3.35
CA ILE A 36 -4.29 3.39 4.55
C ILE A 36 -5.03 4.36 5.48
N LEU A 37 -5.63 5.42 4.94
CA LEU A 37 -6.41 6.38 5.71
C LEU A 37 -7.63 5.74 6.37
N GLN A 38 -8.39 4.93 5.62
CA GLN A 38 -9.53 4.18 6.18
C GLN A 38 -9.11 3.25 7.33
N LEU A 39 -8.01 2.50 7.16
CA LEU A 39 -7.49 1.62 8.21
C LEU A 39 -7.06 2.39 9.47
N ASN A 40 -6.45 3.58 9.29
CA ASN A 40 -6.11 4.44 10.43
C ASN A 40 -7.35 4.98 11.14
N ILE A 41 -8.39 5.40 10.41
CA ILE A 41 -9.66 5.83 11.01
C ILE A 41 -10.35 4.70 11.78
N MET A 42 -10.24 3.46 11.29
CA MET A 42 -10.72 2.28 12.00
C MET A 42 -9.87 1.91 13.24
N GLY A 43 -8.83 2.69 13.56
CA GLY A 43 -7.98 2.48 14.72
C GLY A 43 -6.92 1.39 14.53
N VAL A 44 -6.63 0.98 13.29
CA VAL A 44 -5.55 0.02 13.03
C VAL A 44 -4.21 0.73 13.23
N PRO A 45 -3.30 0.21 14.08
CA PRO A 45 -1.99 0.81 14.28
C PRO A 45 -1.15 0.88 12.99
N PRO A 46 -0.45 1.99 12.71
CA PRO A 46 0.38 2.16 11.51
C PRO A 46 1.39 1.04 11.26
N GLU A 47 1.92 0.43 12.32
CA GLU A 47 2.91 -0.64 12.30
C GLU A 47 2.31 -1.93 11.71
N LYS A 48 1.03 -2.20 12.01
CA LYS A 48 0.30 -3.34 11.45
C LYS A 48 0.00 -3.11 9.98
N ILE A 49 -0.40 -1.89 9.60
CA ILE A 49 -0.61 -1.51 8.20
C ILE A 49 0.69 -1.66 7.40
N ARG A 50 1.83 -1.21 7.96
CA ARG A 50 3.15 -1.34 7.34
C ARG A 50 3.56 -2.80 7.15
N THR A 51 3.30 -3.65 8.14
CA THR A 51 3.57 -5.10 8.06
C THR A 51 2.73 -5.73 6.96
N LEU A 52 1.43 -5.45 6.93
CA LEU A 52 0.50 -5.93 5.91
C LEU A 52 0.96 -5.53 4.49
N LEU A 53 1.32 -4.25 4.29
CA LEU A 53 1.82 -3.76 3.01
C LEU A 53 3.10 -4.49 2.57
N ARG A 54 4.03 -4.72 3.50
CA ARG A 54 5.27 -5.46 3.23
C ARG A 54 4.97 -6.89 2.79
N ASP A 55 4.04 -7.57 3.46
CA ASP A 55 3.69 -8.96 3.16
C ASP A 55 2.97 -9.09 1.81
N ILE A 56 2.06 -8.17 1.48
CA ILE A 56 1.41 -8.11 0.16
C ILE A 56 2.45 -7.92 -0.95
N LEU A 57 3.39 -6.99 -0.78
CA LEU A 57 4.44 -6.73 -1.76
C LEU A 57 5.36 -7.95 -1.94
N LYS A 58 5.74 -8.61 -0.83
CA LYS A 58 6.51 -9.86 -0.88
C LYS A 58 5.76 -10.99 -1.59
N ALA A 59 4.48 -11.18 -1.30
CA ALA A 59 3.64 -12.19 -1.93
C ALA A 59 3.53 -11.97 -3.45
N LYS A 60 3.37 -10.72 -3.89
CA LYS A 60 3.35 -10.34 -5.31
C LYS A 60 4.66 -10.67 -6.03
N HIS A 61 5.81 -10.49 -5.37
CA HIS A 61 7.10 -10.86 -5.95
C HIS A 61 7.28 -12.38 -6.07
N ARG A 62 6.77 -13.14 -5.08
CA ARG A 62 6.89 -14.60 -5.07
C ARG A 62 6.08 -15.26 -6.19
N SER A 63 4.89 -14.75 -6.51
CA SER A 63 4.08 -15.27 -7.63
C SER A 63 4.75 -15.07 -8.99
N LYS A 64 5.45 -13.95 -9.19
CA LYS A 64 6.12 -13.62 -10.45
C LYS A 64 7.42 -14.39 -10.69
N ASN A 65 8.01 -14.99 -9.65
CA ASN A 65 9.28 -15.72 -9.75
C ASN A 65 9.10 -17.24 -9.89
N SER A 66 7.91 -17.79 -9.63
CA SER A 66 7.67 -19.24 -9.78
C SER A 66 7.60 -19.70 -11.25
N SER A 67 7.39 -18.78 -12.19
CA SER A 67 7.38 -19.08 -13.63
C SER A 67 8.75 -18.95 -14.30
N ARG A 68 9.85 -18.74 -13.54
CA ARG A 68 11.20 -18.51 -14.09
C ARG A 68 12.21 -19.61 -13.78
N SER A 69 11.78 -20.75 -13.24
CA SER A 69 12.64 -21.90 -12.93
C SER A 69 12.03 -23.21 -13.44
N SER A 70 11.85 -23.32 -14.75
CA SER A 70 11.54 -24.58 -15.43
C SER A 70 11.79 -24.45 -16.93
N ASN A 71 13.06 -24.34 -17.34
CA ASN A 71 13.47 -24.73 -18.70
C ASN A 71 14.97 -25.04 -18.80
N SER A 72 15.48 -25.85 -17.86
CA SER A 72 16.79 -26.48 -17.96
C SER A 72 16.64 -28.00 -17.84
N SER A 73 16.22 -28.64 -18.92
CA SER A 73 16.55 -30.04 -19.17
C SER A 73 17.00 -30.13 -20.61
N SER A 74 18.33 -30.15 -20.74
CA SER A 74 19.06 -30.51 -21.93
C SER A 74 18.92 -32.01 -22.13
N ASP A 75 18.29 -32.45 -23.23
CA ASP A 75 18.42 -33.81 -23.73
C ASP A 75 18.72 -33.75 -25.23
N ARG A 76 20.02 -33.71 -25.53
CA ARG A 76 20.56 -34.25 -26.78
C ARG A 76 20.75 -35.74 -26.52
N GLU A 77 19.80 -36.56 -26.94
CA GLU A 77 20.06 -37.98 -27.18
C GLU A 77 20.02 -38.25 -28.69
N ASN A 78 20.90 -39.16 -29.05
CA ASN A 78 21.50 -39.43 -30.35
C ASN A 78 20.63 -40.35 -31.22
#